data_AF-A0AAD4MNS9-F1
#
_entry.id   AF-A0AAD4MNS9-F1
#
_cell.length_a   1.000
_cell.length_b   1.000
_cell.length_c   1.000
_cell.angle_alpha   90.00
_cell.angle_beta   90.00
_cell.angle_gamma   90.00
#
_symmetry.space_group_name_H-M   'P 1'
#
loop_
_entity.id
_entity.type
_entity.pdbx_description
1 polymer ?
#
loop_
_entity_poly.entity_id
_entity_poly.type
_entity_poly.pdbx_seq_one_letter_code
_entity_poly.pdbx_strand_id
1 'polypeptide(L)'
;MQPYKRPRLNVESNFLIYFKGAPPKQSYPELKRAANRVIGKMLREQTDGELLFIETFEGWYHRPTTHLLLEFDSEKSMNAFHVFIRKAESWGFNGSYIVLNPNDRGEFFRKVQQYTRVDLIACNGIPPGKPDNHKLYTSKRR
;
A
#
# COMPACT_ATOMS: atom_id res chain seq x y z
N MET A 1 15.34 -4.31 -24.28
CA MET A 1 14.30 -3.76 -23.38
C MET A 1 14.12 -4.73 -22.23
N GLN A 2 14.38 -4.34 -20.98
CA GLN A 2 14.00 -5.17 -19.85
C GLN A 2 12.46 -5.15 -19.73
N PRO A 3 11.80 -6.31 -19.53
CA PRO A 3 10.37 -6.33 -19.29
C PRO A 3 10.06 -5.55 -18.01
N TYR A 4 9.15 -4.59 -18.09
CA TYR A 4 8.69 -3.81 -16.95
C TYR A 4 8.22 -4.76 -15.83
N LYS A 5 9.04 -4.90 -14.78
CA LYS A 5 8.62 -5.60 -13.57
C LYS A 5 7.63 -4.69 -12.86
N ARG A 6 6.36 -5.11 -12.80
CA ARG A 6 5.37 -4.44 -11.95
C ARG A 6 5.92 -4.38 -10.53
N PRO A 7 5.90 -3.22 -9.86
CA PRO A 7 6.26 -3.15 -8.45
C PRO A 7 5.32 -4.09 -7.67
N ARG A 8 5.90 -4.88 -6.77
CA ARG A 8 5.20 -5.89 -5.95
C ARG A 8 5.35 -5.48 -4.50
N LEU A 9 4.27 -5.56 -3.73
CA LEU A 9 4.35 -5.40 -2.28
C LEU A 9 5.29 -6.45 -1.74
N ASN A 10 6.33 -6.03 -1.02
CA ASN A 10 7.05 -6.96 -0.17
C ASN A 10 6.29 -7.11 1.15
N VAL A 11 5.47 -8.16 1.26
CA VAL A 11 4.70 -8.45 2.48
C VAL A 11 5.59 -8.68 3.70
N GLU A 12 6.89 -8.93 3.51
CA GLU A 12 7.92 -9.09 4.56
C GLU A 12 8.69 -7.80 4.86
N SER A 13 8.45 -6.71 4.13
CA SER A 13 9.13 -5.42 4.38
C SER A 13 8.87 -4.88 5.79
N ASN A 14 9.91 -4.39 6.45
CA ASN A 14 9.79 -3.76 7.77
C ASN A 14 9.24 -2.33 7.70
N PHE A 15 9.04 -1.80 6.48
CA PHE A 15 8.71 -0.40 6.24
C PHE A 15 7.33 -0.27 5.58
N LEU A 16 6.37 -1.02 6.13
CA LEU A 16 4.99 -1.05 5.66
C LEU A 16 4.07 -0.18 6.52
N ILE A 17 3.29 0.66 5.86
CA ILE A 17 2.23 1.45 6.50
C ILE A 17 0.89 1.13 5.84
N TYR A 18 -0.09 0.85 6.67
CA TYR A 18 -1.49 0.93 6.28
C TYR A 18 -2.03 2.33 6.56
N PHE A 19 -2.62 2.96 5.56
CA PHE A 19 -3.16 4.31 5.64
C PHE A 19 -4.64 4.31 5.29
N LYS A 20 -5.45 5.02 6.08
CA LYS A 20 -6.89 5.21 5.92
C LYS A 20 -7.19 6.71 5.81
N GLY A 21 -7.96 7.12 4.82
CA GLY A 21 -8.30 8.54 4.59
C GLY A 21 -7.92 9.07 3.21
N ALA A 22 -7.57 8.19 2.26
CA ALA A 22 -7.43 8.60 0.86
C ALA A 22 -8.78 9.09 0.28
N PRO A 23 -8.80 10.03 -0.67
CA PRO A 23 -10.05 10.57 -1.21
C PRO A 23 -10.94 9.48 -1.86
N PRO A 24 -12.22 9.31 -1.44
CA PRO A 24 -13.08 8.18 -1.86
C PRO A 24 -13.55 8.20 -3.32
N LYS A 25 -13.18 9.22 -4.11
CA LYS A 25 -13.67 9.42 -5.48
C LYS A 25 -12.58 9.35 -6.55
N GLN A 26 -11.34 9.04 -6.15
CA GLN A 26 -10.23 8.94 -7.09
C GLN A 26 -10.04 7.47 -7.49
N SER A 27 -9.78 7.22 -8.77
CA SER A 27 -9.38 5.91 -9.26
C SER A 27 -7.98 5.54 -8.74
N TYR A 28 -7.67 4.24 -8.62
CA TYR A 28 -6.31 3.79 -8.25
C TYR A 28 -5.17 4.50 -8.99
N PRO A 29 -5.18 4.67 -10.33
CA PRO A 29 -4.13 5.41 -11.01
C PRO A 29 -4.00 6.87 -10.56
N GLU A 30 -5.11 7.55 -10.26
CA GLU A 30 -5.12 8.93 -9.77
C GLU A 30 -4.59 9.00 -8.34
N LEU A 31 -5.04 8.09 -7.47
CA LEU A 31 -4.53 7.96 -6.10
C LEU A 31 -3.03 7.73 -6.08
N LYS A 32 -2.54 6.80 -6.92
CA LYS A 32 -1.12 6.48 -7.03
C LYS A 32 -0.30 7.66 -7.54
N ARG A 33 -0.79 8.41 -8.53
CA ARG A 33 -0.13 9.63 -9.02
C ARG A 33 -0.12 10.73 -7.96
N ALA A 34 -1.24 10.94 -7.27
CA ALA A 34 -1.37 11.93 -6.21
C ALA A 34 -0.43 11.63 -5.05
N ALA A 35 -0.41 10.37 -4.59
CA ALA A 35 0.47 9.92 -3.53
C ALA A 35 1.95 10.03 -3.92
N ASN A 36 2.36 9.60 -5.11
CA ASN A 36 3.74 9.78 -5.59
C ASN A 36 4.13 11.26 -5.73
N ARG A 37 3.20 12.12 -6.14
CA ARG A 37 3.46 13.56 -6.27
C ARG A 37 3.63 14.22 -4.90
N VAL A 38 2.84 13.84 -3.91
CA VAL A 38 2.87 14.46 -2.58
C VAL A 38 3.94 13.81 -1.71
N ILE A 39 3.78 12.51 -1.44
CA ILE A 39 4.67 11.74 -0.58
C ILE A 39 6.04 11.57 -1.26
N GLY A 40 6.07 11.14 -2.52
CA GLY A 40 7.34 10.91 -3.23
C GLY A 40 8.16 12.19 -3.42
N LYS A 41 7.53 13.35 -3.62
CA LYS A 41 8.23 14.64 -3.64
C LYS A 41 8.83 14.96 -2.27
N MET A 42 8.03 14.82 -1.21
CA MET A 42 8.46 15.06 0.17
C MET A 42 9.65 14.17 0.56
N LEU A 43 9.62 12.89 0.20
CA LEU A 43 10.70 11.95 0.51
C LEU A 43 12.02 12.33 -0.18
N ARG A 44 11.97 12.70 -1.47
CA ARG A 44 13.14 13.18 -2.21
C ARG A 44 13.73 14.46 -1.60
N GLU A 45 12.88 15.38 -1.17
CA GLU A 45 13.31 16.66 -0.57
C GLU A 45 13.92 16.50 0.83
N GLN A 46 13.45 15.54 1.63
CA GLN A 46 13.86 15.40 3.04
C GLN A 46 14.87 14.30 3.31
N THR A 47 14.87 13.24 2.52
CA THR A 47 15.57 12.00 2.89
C THR A 47 16.42 11.40 1.78
N ASP A 48 16.24 11.84 0.53
CA ASP A 48 16.67 11.16 -0.70
C ASP A 48 16.08 9.74 -0.86
N GLY A 49 14.92 9.51 -0.22
CA GLY A 49 14.26 8.22 -0.21
C GLY A 49 13.08 8.13 -1.18
N GLU A 50 12.53 6.92 -1.29
CA GLU A 50 11.42 6.63 -2.20
C GLU A 50 10.27 5.81 -1.58
N LEU A 51 9.11 5.98 -2.22
CA LEU A 51 7.92 5.17 -1.98
C LEU A 51 7.92 4.03 -2.99
N LEU A 52 8.30 2.83 -2.55
CA LEU A 52 8.49 1.65 -3.39
C LEU A 52 7.16 1.10 -3.93
N PHE A 53 6.12 1.17 -3.12
CA PHE A 53 4.85 0.57 -3.44
C PHE A 53 3.65 1.33 -2.87
N ILE A 54 2.58 1.38 -3.66
CA ILE A 54 1.27 1.91 -3.29
C ILE A 54 0.22 0.96 -3.85
N GLU A 55 -0.60 0.40 -2.98
CA GLU A 55 -1.76 -0.39 -3.40
C GLU A 55 -3.03 0.10 -2.73
N THR A 56 -4.11 0.12 -3.51
CA THR A 56 -5.45 0.26 -2.96
C THR A 56 -6.11 -1.11 -2.94
N PHE A 57 -7.00 -1.34 -1.98
CA PHE A 57 -7.80 -2.57 -1.96
C PHE A 57 -8.85 -2.60 -3.10
N GLU A 58 -8.91 -1.56 -3.94
CA GLU A 58 -9.86 -1.38 -5.03
C GLU A 58 -9.65 -2.37 -6.17
N GLY A 59 -8.40 -2.74 -6.45
CA GLY A 59 -8.07 -3.70 -7.52
C GLY A 59 -8.67 -5.08 -7.29
N TRP A 60 -9.22 -5.34 -6.10
CA TRP A 60 -9.72 -6.63 -5.66
C TRP A 60 -11.24 -6.69 -5.59
N TYR A 61 -11.88 -5.51 -5.51
CA TYR A 61 -13.32 -5.38 -5.32
C TYR A 61 -14.01 -4.46 -6.31
N HIS A 62 -13.27 -3.77 -7.17
CA HIS A 62 -13.82 -2.79 -8.11
C HIS A 62 -14.67 -1.71 -7.41
N ARG A 63 -14.35 -1.38 -6.14
CA ARG A 63 -15.00 -0.33 -5.36
C ARG A 63 -13.96 0.65 -4.89
N PRO A 64 -14.20 1.97 -4.98
CA PRO A 64 -13.29 2.96 -4.42
C PRO A 64 -13.05 2.72 -2.93
N THR A 65 -11.80 2.78 -2.48
CA THR A 65 -11.43 2.63 -1.08
C THR A 65 -10.54 3.78 -0.66
N THR A 66 -10.78 4.28 0.54
CA THR A 66 -9.95 5.33 1.15
C THR A 66 -8.68 4.75 1.79
N HIS A 67 -8.32 3.52 1.44
CA HIS A 67 -7.33 2.72 2.16
C HIS A 67 -6.15 2.38 1.24
N LEU A 68 -4.94 2.63 1.74
CA LEU A 68 -3.69 2.42 1.03
C LEU A 68 -2.76 1.53 1.85
N LEU A 69 -2.03 0.66 1.15
CA LEU A 69 -0.80 0.08 1.65
C LEU A 69 0.37 0.80 1.00
N LEU A 70 1.30 1.27 1.84
CA LEU A 70 2.49 2.02 1.46
C LEU A 70 3.73 1.23 1.89
N GLU A 71 4.68 1.09 0.97
CA GLU A 71 6.00 0.52 1.27
C GLU A 71 7.08 1.58 1.03
N PHE A 72 7.89 1.81 2.05
CA PHE A 72 9.03 2.72 1.98
C PHE A 72 10.33 1.91 1.81
N ASP A 73 11.35 2.55 1.25
CA ASP A 73 12.68 1.95 1.09
C ASP A 73 13.44 1.76 2.41
N SER A 74 13.11 2.56 3.43
CA SER A 74 13.88 2.68 4.65
C SER A 74 13.05 3.21 5.83
N GLU A 75 13.55 2.98 7.03
CA GLU A 75 13.01 3.56 8.26
C GLU A 75 13.05 5.10 8.23
N LYS A 76 14.09 5.70 7.64
CA LYS A 76 14.24 7.15 7.50
C LYS A 76 13.08 7.75 6.68
N SER A 77 12.75 7.14 5.54
CA SER A 77 11.63 7.56 4.69
C SER A 77 10.28 7.38 5.40
N MET A 78 10.11 6.26 6.10
CA MET A 78 8.91 6.01 6.91
C MET A 78 8.74 7.07 8.03
N ASN A 79 9.83 7.42 8.72
CA ASN A 79 9.85 8.46 9.74
C ASN A 79 9.54 9.85 9.16
N ALA A 80 10.07 10.19 7.98
CA ALA A 80 9.71 11.43 7.29
C ALA A 80 8.22 11.49 6.96
N PHE A 81 7.62 10.36 6.54
CA PHE A 81 6.18 10.26 6.36
C PHE A 81 5.40 10.48 7.67
N HIS A 82 5.85 9.93 8.80
CA HIS A 82 5.23 10.19 10.11
C HIS A 82 5.21 11.68 10.46
N VAL A 83 6.33 12.37 10.28
CA VAL A 83 6.45 13.82 10.51
C VAL A 83 5.52 14.60 9.57
N PHE A 84 5.45 14.19 8.30
CA PHE A 84 4.58 14.81 7.31
C PHE A 84 3.10 14.71 7.71
N ILE A 85 2.61 13.53 8.08
CA ILE A 85 1.19 13.34 8.45
C ILE A 85 0.84 14.17 9.69
N ARG A 86 1.68 14.18 10.72
CA ARG A 86 1.46 15.01 11.92
C ARG A 86 1.36 16.51 11.60
N LYS A 87 2.17 16.98 10.64
CA LYS A 87 2.05 18.37 10.14
C LYS A 87 0.75 18.57 9.36
N ALA A 88 0.38 17.62 8.51
CA ALA A 88 -0.85 17.69 7.73
C ALA A 88 -2.12 17.68 8.60
N GLU A 89 -2.12 16.99 9.74
CA GLU A 89 -3.23 17.01 10.71
C GLU A 89 -3.53 18.43 11.19
N SER A 90 -2.50 19.26 11.41
CA SER A 90 -2.68 20.67 11.78
C SER A 90 -3.31 21.53 10.65
N TRP A 91 -3.34 21.02 9.42
CA TRP A 91 -4.00 21.61 8.26
C TRP A 91 -5.40 21.03 8.00
N GLY A 92 -5.93 20.24 8.93
CA GLY A 92 -7.27 19.65 8.83
C GLY A 92 -7.31 18.34 8.03
N PHE A 93 -6.17 17.68 7.82
CA PHE A 93 -6.13 16.35 7.23
C PHE A 93 -6.67 15.29 8.21
N ASN A 94 -7.72 14.55 7.81
CA ASN A 94 -8.44 13.57 8.66
C ASN A 94 -8.16 12.11 8.27
N GLY A 95 -6.90 11.75 8.05
CA GLY A 95 -6.49 10.35 7.85
C GLY A 95 -5.90 9.73 9.11
N SER A 96 -5.93 8.41 9.19
CA SER A 96 -5.22 7.64 10.21
C SER A 96 -4.32 6.60 9.55
N TYR A 97 -3.25 6.19 10.24
CA TYR A 97 -2.38 5.15 9.72
C TYR A 97 -1.86 4.24 10.83
N ILE A 98 -1.41 3.05 10.43
CA ILE A 98 -0.85 2.02 11.31
C ILE A 98 0.45 1.55 10.66
N VAL A 99 1.55 1.58 11.42
CA VAL A 99 2.79 0.90 11.02
C VAL A 99 2.59 -0.59 11.22
N LEU A 100 2.80 -1.38 10.17
CA LEU A 100 2.62 -2.82 10.24
C LEU A 100 3.87 -3.47 10.83
N ASN A 101 3.82 -3.75 12.13
CA ASN A 101 4.90 -4.45 12.83
C ASN A 101 5.14 -5.82 12.17
N PRO A 102 6.40 -6.18 11.85
CA PRO A 102 6.76 -7.48 11.33
C PRO A 102 6.14 -8.67 12.04
N ASN A 103 6.02 -8.60 13.37
CA ASN A 103 5.52 -9.68 14.21
C ASN A 103 3.99 -9.80 14.17
N ASP A 104 3.28 -8.70 13.92
CA ASP A 104 1.82 -8.62 14.02
C ASP A 104 1.14 -8.52 12.64
N ARG A 105 1.93 -8.33 11.57
CA ARG A 105 1.41 -8.14 10.20
C ARG A 105 0.56 -9.32 9.72
N GLY A 106 0.87 -10.53 10.16
CA GLY A 106 0.16 -11.74 9.77
C GLY A 106 -1.31 -11.71 10.25
N GLU A 107 -1.55 -11.18 11.45
CA GLU A 107 -2.91 -11.00 11.97
C GLU A 107 -3.64 -9.90 11.19
N PHE A 108 -2.95 -8.79 10.87
CA PHE A 108 -3.51 -7.73 10.03
C PHE A 108 -3.93 -8.26 8.66
N PHE A 109 -3.05 -8.98 7.95
CA PHE A 109 -3.36 -9.56 6.64
C PHE A 109 -4.47 -10.61 6.72
N ARG A 110 -4.54 -11.39 7.81
CA ARG A 110 -5.65 -12.33 8.05
C ARG A 110 -6.98 -11.61 8.25
N LYS A 111 -7.00 -10.51 9.02
CA LYS A 111 -8.20 -9.66 9.18
C LYS A 111 -8.61 -9.07 7.84
N VAL A 112 -7.65 -8.52 7.08
CA VAL A 112 -7.90 -8.08 5.70
C VAL A 112 -8.53 -9.21 4.90
N GLN A 113 -7.98 -10.42 4.89
CA GLN A 113 -8.58 -11.55 4.18
C GLN A 113 -9.99 -11.91 4.67
N GLN A 114 -10.28 -11.82 5.97
CA GLN A 114 -11.61 -12.13 6.49
C GLN A 114 -12.65 -11.10 6.04
N TYR A 115 -12.34 -9.80 6.13
CA TYR A 115 -13.27 -8.73 5.75
C TYR A 115 -13.32 -8.50 4.24
N THR A 116 -12.19 -8.71 3.58
CA THR A 116 -12.00 -8.39 2.15
C THR A 116 -11.97 -9.62 1.26
N ARG A 117 -12.01 -10.85 1.80
CA ARG A 117 -11.78 -12.10 1.05
C ARG A 117 -10.46 -12.14 0.29
N VAL A 118 -9.58 -11.18 0.49
CA VAL A 118 -8.34 -11.12 -0.28
C VAL A 118 -7.13 -11.46 0.54
N ASP A 119 -6.35 -12.34 -0.04
CA ASP A 119 -5.15 -12.88 0.55
C ASP A 119 -3.92 -12.14 0.01
N LEU A 120 -3.53 -11.07 0.70
CA LEU A 120 -2.30 -10.29 0.42
C LEU A 120 -1.05 -11.17 0.41
N ILE A 121 -1.03 -12.20 1.26
CA ILE A 121 0.10 -13.11 1.41
C ILE A 121 0.13 -14.04 0.19
N ALA A 122 -0.97 -14.71 -0.14
CA ALA A 122 -1.02 -15.66 -1.25
C ALA A 122 -0.80 -14.98 -2.63
N CYS A 123 -1.13 -13.70 -2.76
CA CYS A 123 -0.97 -12.96 -4.01
C CYS A 123 0.35 -12.20 -4.13
N ASN A 124 1.24 -12.31 -3.13
CA ASN A 124 2.46 -11.49 -3.02
C ASN A 124 2.17 -9.99 -3.25
N GLY A 125 1.04 -9.52 -2.72
CA GLY A 125 0.45 -8.20 -2.90
C GLY A 125 0.29 -7.72 -4.35
N ILE A 126 0.20 -8.63 -5.32
CA ILE A 126 -0.21 -8.29 -6.69
C ILE A 126 -1.73 -8.44 -6.79
N PRO A 127 -2.47 -7.39 -7.17
CA PRO A 127 -3.91 -7.50 -7.39
C PRO A 127 -4.25 -8.48 -8.52
N PRO A 128 -5.38 -9.21 -8.45
CA PRO A 128 -5.87 -10.10 -9.50
C PRO A 128 -6.44 -9.29 -10.67
N GLY A 129 -5.69 -8.33 -11.21
CA GLY A 129 -6.15 -7.45 -12.28
C GLY A 129 -6.31 -8.14 -13.65
N LYS A 130 -6.13 -9.47 -13.76
CA LYS A 130 -6.34 -10.29 -14.97
C LYS A 130 -6.70 -11.74 -14.61
N PRO A 131 -7.49 -12.44 -15.46
CA PRO A 131 -7.92 -13.83 -15.23
C PRO A 131 -6.78 -14.85 -15.02
N ASP A 132 -5.55 -14.57 -15.48
CA ASP A 132 -4.42 -15.46 -15.21
C ASP A 132 -3.92 -15.44 -13.76
N ASN A 133 -4.18 -14.37 -12.99
CA ASN A 133 -3.89 -14.40 -11.55
C ASN A 133 -4.82 -15.35 -10.81
N HIS A 134 -6.03 -15.61 -11.32
CA HIS A 134 -6.98 -16.57 -10.75
C HIS A 134 -6.39 -17.99 -10.65
N LYS A 135 -5.47 -18.36 -11.57
CA LYS A 135 -4.76 -19.66 -11.58
C LYS A 135 -3.69 -19.78 -10.49
N LEU A 136 -3.15 -18.66 -9.99
CA LEU A 136 -2.23 -18.66 -8.83
C LEU A 136 -2.98 -18.99 -7.53
N TYR A 137 -4.27 -18.63 -7.42
CA TYR A 137 -5.08 -18.90 -6.23
C TYR A 137 -5.67 -20.31 -6.18
N THR A 138 -5.90 -20.97 -7.32
CA THR A 138 -6.50 -22.31 -7.37
C THR A 138 -5.49 -23.45 -7.29
N SER A 139 -4.18 -23.18 -7.41
CA SER A 139 -3.15 -24.23 -7.45
C SER A 139 -2.48 -24.58 -6.11
N LYS A 140 -2.84 -23.91 -5.00
CA LYS A 140 -2.29 -24.19 -3.66
C LYS A 140 -3.33 -24.58 -2.61
N ARG A 141 -4.30 -25.40 -2.99
CA ARG A 141 -5.01 -26.29 -2.05
C ARG A 141 -4.78 -27.73 -2.50
N ARG A 142 -3.65 -28.30 -2.09
CA ARG A 142 -3.44 -29.74 -1.97
C ARG A 142 -2.83 -29.99 -0.61
#